data_AF-A3LN57-F1
#
_entry.id   AF-A3LN57-F1
#
_cell.length_a   1.000
_cell.length_b   1.000
_cell.length_c   1.000
_cell.angle_alpha   90.00
_cell.angle_beta   90.00
_cell.angle_gamma   90.00
#
_symmetry.space_group_name_H-M   'P 1'
#
loop_
_entity.id
_entity.type
_entity.pdbx_description
1 polymer ?
#
loop_
_entity_poly.entity_id
_entity_poly.type
_entity_poly.pdbx_seq_one_letter_code
_entity_poly.pdbx_strand_id
1 'polypeptide(L)'
;MDVSDEEYSSPQKENEGMAKRTRSSGVQPRSGTVSDLKGANGYSWEDEYQRSWDIVKDDESGGRSLETIVRTIIENRKKKIMKNPTTPFQRGIIRTLIVIIDGSATMSEKDLRPSRFSMTLQLLQDFVVEFFDQNPISQLGIILMRNGVSNLVSEVSGSPQYHIDKIRQLKSRQHNRYEPKGDPSLQNSLEMARSLLKFNFGNNANDTKNSKEVLLIFGALFTSDPGDIHKTIDNLVKDEIKVKIIGLSAQVAICQDLVNRTNHQQKNISSKNYGVIMNESHFKELFMDCVTPLPITTSQVNENAEANKGVPIIKMGFPTKIQPVLTSTLASNEYTIEFPQLSASDPTHGLDDNQVVEINNGTDSSIQATNVIGYQCPQCKSKVCNLPTVCPVCGLMLILSTHLARSYHHLVPLVPFKEVPVSSKYNSKHCFGCLLKFPKGVSNTKSKSSLENMTSSRYRCMKCSHDFCIDCDVFIHETLHNCPGCENK
;
A
#
# COMPACT_ATOMS: atom_id res chain seq x y z
N MET A 1 -66.07 32.99 26.14
CA MET A 1 -67.29 32.16 26.18
C MET A 1 -66.83 30.74 26.12
N ASP A 2 -67.03 30.09 27.25
CA ASP A 2 -66.60 28.74 27.61
C ASP A 2 -67.38 27.62 26.91
N VAL A 3 -66.88 26.40 27.17
CA VAL A 3 -67.53 25.08 27.28
C VAL A 3 -67.78 24.29 25.97
N SER A 4 -67.05 23.17 25.78
CA SER A 4 -67.51 21.83 26.20
C SER A 4 -66.53 20.71 25.85
N ASP A 5 -66.28 19.86 26.86
CA ASP A 5 -65.59 18.56 26.83
C ASP A 5 -66.44 17.47 26.15
N GLU A 6 -65.80 16.45 25.56
CA GLU A 6 -66.31 15.06 25.55
C GLU A 6 -65.15 14.05 25.38
N GLU A 7 -65.15 13.02 26.25
CA GLU A 7 -64.20 11.91 26.33
C GLU A 7 -64.32 10.92 25.16
N TYR A 8 -63.23 10.20 24.83
CA TYR A 8 -63.36 8.84 24.27
C TYR A 8 -62.23 7.89 24.68
N SER A 9 -62.65 6.69 25.08
CA SER A 9 -61.92 5.58 25.69
C SER A 9 -60.97 4.81 24.77
N SER A 10 -59.99 4.14 25.39
CA SER A 10 -59.02 3.21 24.77
C SER A 10 -59.56 1.78 24.66
N PRO A 11 -59.08 0.99 23.65
CA PRO A 11 -58.98 -0.46 23.81
C PRO A 11 -57.61 -1.06 23.43
N GLN A 12 -57.11 -1.85 24.38
CA GLN A 12 -56.37 -3.13 24.33
C GLN A 12 -55.35 -3.44 23.21
N LYS A 13 -54.14 -3.80 23.69
CA LYS A 13 -53.05 -4.46 22.96
C LYS A 13 -53.29 -5.96 22.87
N GLU A 14 -53.27 -6.52 21.66
CA GLU A 14 -53.07 -7.94 21.42
C GLU A 14 -51.62 -8.19 20.96
N ASN A 15 -50.94 -9.09 21.66
CA ASN A 15 -49.59 -9.59 21.39
C ASN A 15 -49.72 -11.07 21.04
N GLU A 16 -49.43 -11.45 19.79
CA GLU A 16 -49.27 -12.86 19.39
C GLU A 16 -47.92 -13.10 18.71
N GLY A 17 -47.26 -14.20 19.07
CA GLY A 17 -46.35 -14.90 18.16
C GLY A 17 -44.88 -15.11 18.55
N MET A 18 -44.54 -15.37 19.83
CA MET A 18 -43.18 -15.80 20.20
C MET A 18 -43.07 -17.33 20.31
N ALA A 19 -42.18 -17.94 19.53
CA ALA A 19 -42.00 -19.39 19.40
C ALA A 19 -41.54 -20.06 20.71
N LYS A 20 -42.24 -21.15 21.08
CA LYS A 20 -42.02 -21.95 22.29
C LYS A 20 -40.68 -22.71 22.24
N ARG A 21 -39.83 -22.45 23.22
CA ARG A 21 -38.71 -23.32 23.63
C ARG A 21 -39.27 -24.53 24.38
N THR A 22 -39.06 -25.74 23.88
CA THR A 22 -39.24 -26.97 24.65
C THR A 22 -37.94 -27.30 25.39
N ARG A 23 -37.95 -27.10 26.72
CA ARG A 23 -36.97 -27.71 27.64
C ARG A 23 -37.50 -29.09 28.01
N SER A 24 -36.86 -30.16 27.56
CA SER A 24 -37.05 -31.49 28.14
C SER A 24 -35.98 -31.73 29.20
N SER A 25 -36.41 -31.78 30.46
CA SER A 25 -35.59 -32.15 31.61
C SER A 25 -35.56 -33.67 31.80
N GLY A 26 -34.38 -34.22 32.07
CA GLY A 26 -34.20 -35.33 33.00
C GLY A 26 -34.04 -36.73 32.40
N VAL A 27 -32.80 -37.15 32.13
CA VAL A 27 -32.35 -38.54 32.28
C VAL A 27 -30.89 -38.52 32.77
N GLN A 28 -30.60 -39.21 33.88
CA GLN A 28 -29.25 -39.39 34.44
C GLN A 28 -28.36 -40.26 33.53
N PRO A 29 -27.03 -40.05 33.47
CA PRO A 29 -26.15 -40.99 32.78
C PRO A 29 -25.86 -42.18 33.69
N ARG A 30 -26.27 -43.38 33.27
CA ARG A 30 -25.74 -44.64 33.81
C ARG A 30 -24.39 -44.90 33.17
N SER A 31 -23.40 -45.14 34.04
CA SER A 31 -22.10 -45.74 33.72
C SER A 31 -22.26 -46.98 32.84
N GLY A 32 -21.57 -47.01 31.70
CA GLY A 32 -21.55 -48.13 30.76
C GLY A 32 -20.25 -48.08 29.94
N THR A 33 -19.44 -49.11 30.13
CA THR A 33 -18.11 -49.33 29.58
C THR A 33 -18.04 -49.31 28.06
N VAL A 34 -16.94 -48.75 27.54
CA VAL A 34 -16.52 -48.82 26.13
C VAL A 34 -16.34 -50.28 25.72
N SER A 35 -17.14 -50.74 24.77
CA SER A 35 -16.86 -51.98 24.04
C SER A 35 -17.12 -51.75 22.55
N ASP A 36 -16.07 -51.92 21.78
CA ASP A 36 -16.04 -51.99 20.31
C ASP A 36 -17.29 -52.62 19.70
N LEU A 37 -17.97 -51.86 18.86
CA LEU A 37 -18.80 -52.41 17.79
C LEU A 37 -18.45 -51.70 16.48
N LYS A 38 -17.53 -52.34 15.74
CA LYS A 38 -17.47 -52.29 14.28
C LYS A 38 -18.87 -52.53 13.71
N GLY A 39 -19.39 -51.57 12.95
CA GLY A 39 -20.59 -51.75 12.14
C GLY A 39 -21.63 -50.65 12.31
N ALA A 40 -21.30 -49.43 11.87
CA ALA A 40 -22.32 -48.45 11.52
C ALA A 40 -22.03 -47.98 10.09
N ASN A 41 -22.76 -48.56 9.14
CA ASN A 41 -23.01 -47.94 7.84
C ASN A 41 -23.88 -46.71 8.08
N GLY A 42 -23.27 -45.63 8.57
CA GLY A 42 -23.85 -44.30 8.58
C GLY A 42 -23.34 -43.54 7.36
N TYR A 43 -24.23 -42.91 6.61
CA TYR A 43 -23.78 -41.99 5.56
C TYR A 43 -23.04 -40.80 6.20
N SER A 44 -22.08 -40.19 5.51
CA SER A 44 -21.31 -39.03 6.01
C SER A 44 -22.16 -37.84 6.52
N TRP A 45 -23.46 -37.80 6.23
CA TRP A 45 -24.41 -36.78 6.70
C TRP A 45 -25.21 -37.20 7.94
N GLU A 46 -25.13 -38.47 8.36
CA GLU A 46 -25.66 -39.00 9.62
C GLU A 46 -24.64 -38.89 10.77
N ASP A 47 -23.41 -38.47 10.46
CA ASP A 47 -22.37 -38.18 11.44
C ASP A 47 -22.76 -36.94 12.25
N GLU A 48 -22.64 -37.03 13.58
CA GLU A 48 -22.98 -35.93 14.49
C GLU A 48 -22.20 -34.68 14.09
N TYR A 49 -22.88 -33.55 13.85
CA TYR A 49 -22.26 -32.31 13.38
C TYR A 49 -21.20 -31.82 14.37
N GLN A 50 -19.96 -32.25 14.16
CA GLN A 50 -18.80 -31.77 14.90
C GLN A 50 -18.49 -30.37 14.40
N ARG A 51 -18.67 -29.37 15.26
CA ARG A 51 -18.26 -28.01 14.90
C ARG A 51 -16.75 -28.02 14.75
N SER A 52 -16.23 -27.28 13.79
CA SER A 52 -14.78 -27.17 13.54
C SER A 52 -13.99 -26.73 14.79
N TRP A 53 -14.66 -26.07 15.74
CA TRP A 53 -14.12 -25.63 17.02
C TRP A 53 -14.21 -26.68 18.15
N ASP A 54 -15.01 -27.73 18.00
CA ASP A 54 -15.04 -28.88 18.93
C ASP A 54 -13.84 -29.83 18.70
N ILE A 55 -13.22 -29.77 17.52
CA ILE A 55 -11.97 -30.47 17.19
C ILE A 55 -10.78 -29.75 17.82
N VAL A 56 -10.87 -28.43 17.98
CA VAL A 56 -9.92 -27.64 18.78
C VAL A 56 -10.34 -27.72 20.26
N LYS A 57 -10.52 -28.93 20.77
CA LYS A 57 -10.48 -29.12 22.22
C LYS A 57 -9.03 -28.96 22.66
N ASP A 58 -8.84 -28.24 23.75
CA ASP A 58 -7.61 -28.29 24.51
C ASP A 58 -7.37 -29.77 24.86
N ASP A 59 -6.44 -30.42 24.14
CA ASP A 59 -5.81 -31.63 24.66
C ASP A 59 -5.38 -31.29 26.09
N GLU A 60 -5.66 -32.15 27.09
CA GLU A 60 -5.36 -31.94 28.53
C GLU A 60 -3.89 -31.59 28.84
N SER A 61 -3.03 -31.52 27.83
CA SER A 61 -1.77 -30.79 27.82
C SER A 61 -1.87 -29.55 26.92
N GLY A 62 -2.38 -28.44 27.47
CA GLY A 62 -2.54 -27.12 26.82
C GLY A 62 -1.24 -26.44 26.35
N GLY A 63 -0.18 -27.20 26.10
CA GLY A 63 0.98 -26.76 25.33
C GLY A 63 0.60 -26.55 23.87
N ARG A 64 0.18 -27.63 23.18
CA ARG A 64 0.18 -27.81 21.70
C ARG A 64 -0.48 -26.73 20.85
N SER A 65 -1.45 -26.01 21.39
CA SER A 65 -2.17 -24.93 20.72
C SER A 65 -1.34 -23.63 20.68
N LEU A 66 -0.54 -23.35 21.70
CA LEU A 66 0.26 -22.13 21.80
C LEU A 66 1.50 -22.21 20.91
N GLU A 67 2.21 -23.34 20.87
CA GLU A 67 3.36 -23.51 19.98
C GLU A 67 2.97 -23.77 18.51
N THR A 68 1.77 -24.30 18.30
CA THR A 68 0.81 -23.93 17.23
C THR A 68 0.96 -22.54 16.61
N ILE A 69 0.47 -21.58 17.40
CA ILE A 69 0.33 -20.17 17.07
C ILE A 69 1.69 -19.49 16.96
N VAL A 70 2.63 -19.77 17.87
CA VAL A 70 3.96 -19.13 17.89
C VAL A 70 4.77 -19.51 16.66
N ARG A 71 4.76 -20.79 16.23
CA ARG A 71 5.40 -21.17 14.97
C ARG A 71 4.79 -20.45 13.78
N THR A 72 3.46 -20.36 13.74
CA THR A 72 2.75 -19.63 12.68
C THR A 72 3.16 -18.15 12.66
N ILE A 73 3.31 -17.50 13.82
CA ILE A 73 3.77 -16.12 13.92
C ILE A 73 5.20 -15.96 13.39
N ILE A 74 6.12 -16.84 13.80
CA ILE A 74 7.52 -16.82 13.37
C ILE A 74 7.62 -17.08 11.86
N GLU A 75 6.90 -18.08 11.35
CA GLU A 75 6.85 -18.39 9.93
C GLU A 75 6.27 -17.25 9.11
N ASN A 76 5.21 -16.58 9.58
CA ASN A 76 4.64 -15.43 8.91
C ASN A 76 5.62 -14.25 8.86
N ARG A 77 6.35 -13.98 9.95
CA ARG A 77 7.42 -12.96 9.96
C ARG A 77 8.56 -13.32 9.00
N LYS A 78 8.97 -14.59 8.96
CA LYS A 78 10.00 -15.09 8.04
C LYS A 78 9.55 -15.01 6.58
N LYS A 79 8.28 -15.35 6.30
CA LYS A 79 7.68 -15.19 4.96
C LYS A 79 7.75 -13.74 4.50
N LYS A 80 7.47 -12.76 5.37
CA LYS A 80 7.60 -11.33 5.02
C LYS A 80 9.01 -10.95 4.60
N ILE A 81 10.03 -11.38 5.35
CA ILE A 81 11.44 -11.11 5.01
C ILE A 81 11.83 -11.79 3.69
N MET A 82 11.40 -13.03 3.49
CA MET A 82 11.69 -13.83 2.29
C MET A 82 10.89 -13.41 1.04
N LYS A 83 9.84 -12.57 1.18
CA LYS A 83 9.07 -12.05 0.04
C LYS A 83 9.91 -11.12 -0.85
N ASN A 84 10.94 -10.47 -0.29
CA ASN A 84 11.83 -9.60 -1.04
C ASN A 84 12.96 -10.42 -1.67
N PRO A 85 12.97 -10.64 -2.99
CA PRO A 85 14.03 -11.39 -3.63
C PRO A 85 15.35 -10.61 -3.49
N THR A 86 16.35 -11.29 -2.92
CA THR A 86 17.71 -10.79 -2.71
C THR A 86 18.50 -10.63 -4.00
N THR A 87 17.94 -11.10 -5.11
CA THR A 87 18.55 -11.03 -6.42
C THR A 87 18.50 -9.58 -6.90
N PRO A 88 19.66 -8.94 -7.13
CA PRO A 88 19.70 -7.59 -7.66
C PRO A 88 19.12 -7.61 -9.08
N PHE A 89 17.97 -6.97 -9.26
CA PHE A 89 17.37 -6.76 -10.56
C PHE A 89 17.54 -5.30 -10.95
N GLN A 90 17.69 -5.03 -12.25
CA GLN A 90 17.49 -3.69 -12.75
C GLN A 90 16.00 -3.32 -12.55
N ARG A 91 15.73 -2.19 -11.90
CA ARG A 91 14.39 -1.71 -11.57
C ARG A 91 14.18 -0.31 -12.16
N GLY A 92 12.95 -0.01 -12.57
CA GLY A 92 12.54 1.34 -12.93
C GLY A 92 12.25 2.16 -11.67
N ILE A 93 13.21 2.99 -11.22
CA ILE A 93 13.05 3.79 -9.99
C ILE A 93 12.08 4.95 -10.20
N ILE A 94 12.09 5.54 -11.39
CA ILE A 94 11.18 6.63 -11.77
C ILE A 94 9.94 6.01 -12.37
N ARG A 95 8.87 5.99 -11.58
CA ARG A 95 7.62 5.32 -11.92
C ARG A 95 6.52 6.34 -12.14
N THR A 96 5.67 6.06 -13.12
CA THR A 96 4.38 6.73 -13.26
C THR A 96 3.30 5.67 -13.12
N LEU A 97 2.59 5.72 -11.99
CA LEU A 97 1.56 4.75 -11.63
C LEU A 97 0.18 5.37 -11.79
N ILE A 98 -0.66 4.78 -12.65
CA ILE A 98 -2.08 5.12 -12.71
C ILE A 98 -2.88 4.08 -11.93
N VAL A 99 -3.57 4.53 -10.89
CA VAL A 99 -4.49 3.69 -10.13
C VAL A 99 -5.90 3.83 -10.71
N ILE A 100 -6.47 2.73 -11.18
CA ILE A 100 -7.84 2.65 -11.69
C ILE A 100 -8.68 1.94 -10.63
N ILE A 101 -9.74 2.61 -10.18
CA ILE A 101 -10.65 2.10 -9.15
C ILE A 101 -11.99 1.75 -9.79
N ASP A 102 -12.47 0.55 -9.51
CA ASP A 102 -13.86 0.18 -9.77
C ASP A 102 -14.82 0.95 -8.85
N GLY A 103 -15.74 1.70 -9.45
CA GLY A 103 -16.82 2.43 -8.80
C GLY A 103 -18.19 1.98 -9.29
N SER A 104 -18.31 0.74 -9.75
CA SER A 104 -19.58 0.12 -10.18
C SER A 104 -20.49 -0.23 -9.01
N ALA A 105 -21.75 -0.57 -9.28
CA ALA A 105 -22.72 -0.96 -8.27
C ALA A 105 -22.24 -2.13 -7.36
N THR A 106 -21.41 -3.03 -7.89
CA THR A 106 -20.84 -4.19 -7.16
C THR A 106 -19.95 -3.77 -5.98
N MET A 107 -19.42 -2.55 -6.01
CA MET A 107 -18.55 -2.00 -4.98
C MET A 107 -19.33 -1.49 -3.76
N SER A 108 -20.66 -1.41 -3.85
CA SER A 108 -21.55 -1.12 -2.72
C SER A 108 -21.76 -2.33 -1.80
N GLU A 109 -21.37 -3.54 -2.22
CA GLU A 109 -21.54 -4.75 -1.44
C GLU A 109 -20.72 -4.72 -0.14
N LYS A 110 -21.26 -5.39 0.88
CA LYS A 110 -20.74 -5.41 2.26
C LYS A 110 -19.85 -6.62 2.57
N ASP A 111 -19.17 -7.13 1.56
CA ASP A 111 -18.21 -8.22 1.67
C ASP A 111 -16.98 -7.79 2.50
N LEU A 112 -16.50 -6.57 2.25
CA LEU A 112 -15.55 -5.85 3.11
C LEU A 112 -16.30 -4.80 3.93
N ARG A 113 -15.82 -4.51 5.15
CA ARG A 113 -16.47 -3.55 6.05
C ARG A 113 -15.90 -2.13 5.87
N PRO A 114 -16.75 -1.08 5.78
CA PRO A 114 -18.22 -1.10 5.72
C PRO A 114 -18.78 -1.45 4.33
N SER A 115 -18.03 -1.19 3.26
CA SER A 115 -18.30 -1.66 1.89
C SER A 115 -16.97 -1.87 1.16
N ARG A 116 -16.99 -2.63 0.05
CA ARG A 116 -15.82 -2.81 -0.81
C ARG A 116 -15.20 -1.49 -1.25
N PHE A 117 -16.03 -0.53 -1.67
CA PHE A 117 -15.57 0.80 -2.08
C PHE A 117 -14.90 1.56 -0.94
N SER A 118 -15.54 1.63 0.24
CA SER A 118 -14.99 2.37 1.37
C SER A 118 -13.68 1.77 1.87
N MET A 119 -13.57 0.44 1.89
CA MET A 119 -12.34 -0.24 2.28
C MET A 119 -11.22 0.02 1.27
N THR A 120 -11.54 -0.04 -0.03
CA THR A 120 -10.59 0.25 -1.12
C THR A 120 -10.02 1.66 -1.01
N LEU A 121 -10.87 2.67 -0.77
CA LEU A 121 -10.40 4.05 -0.60
C LEU A 121 -9.52 4.22 0.65
N GLN A 122 -9.82 3.52 1.74
CA GLN A 122 -9.01 3.56 2.95
C GLN A 122 -7.62 2.95 2.72
N LEU A 123 -7.56 1.75 2.13
CA LEU A 123 -6.27 1.12 1.81
C LEU A 123 -5.49 1.91 0.76
N LEU A 124 -6.19 2.58 -0.15
CA LEU A 124 -5.55 3.45 -1.13
C LEU A 124 -4.91 4.69 -0.48
N GLN A 125 -5.52 5.28 0.56
CA GLN A 125 -4.89 6.37 1.32
C GLN A 125 -3.59 5.91 1.98
N ASP A 126 -3.62 4.76 2.66
CA ASP A 126 -2.44 4.15 3.28
C ASP A 126 -1.37 3.85 2.21
N PHE A 127 -1.78 3.29 1.07
CA PHE A 127 -0.91 2.99 -0.06
C PHE A 127 -0.25 4.25 -0.64
N VAL A 128 -0.98 5.36 -0.81
CA VAL A 128 -0.41 6.61 -1.34
C VAL A 128 0.71 7.12 -0.43
N VAL A 129 0.50 7.10 0.89
CA VAL A 129 1.53 7.52 1.85
C VAL A 129 2.77 6.63 1.74
N GLU A 130 2.59 5.31 1.79
CA GLU A 130 3.71 4.36 1.71
C GLU A 130 4.40 4.39 0.33
N PHE A 131 3.63 4.55 -0.74
CA PHE A 131 4.15 4.62 -2.11
C PHE A 131 5.09 5.80 -2.29
N PHE A 132 4.69 6.99 -1.86
CA PHE A 132 5.53 8.19 -1.94
C PHE A 132 6.62 8.23 -0.89
N ASP A 133 6.44 7.52 0.24
CA ASP A 133 7.54 7.35 1.17
C ASP A 133 8.65 6.53 0.51
N GLN A 134 8.38 5.32 0.01
CA GLN A 134 9.40 4.48 -0.62
C GLN A 134 9.86 4.98 -2.00
N ASN A 135 9.00 5.64 -2.76
CA ASN A 135 9.24 6.09 -4.13
C ASN A 135 9.01 7.61 -4.29
N PRO A 136 9.85 8.46 -3.70
CA PRO A 136 9.59 9.90 -3.64
C PRO A 136 9.57 10.57 -5.03
N ILE A 137 10.37 10.08 -5.99
CA ILE A 137 10.47 10.65 -7.35
C ILE A 137 9.40 10.11 -8.32
N SER A 138 8.51 9.25 -7.85
CA SER A 138 7.44 8.69 -8.67
C SER A 138 6.27 9.65 -8.78
N GLN A 139 5.40 9.38 -9.74
CA GLN A 139 4.15 10.12 -9.93
C GLN A 139 2.97 9.15 -9.86
N LEU A 140 1.84 9.65 -9.37
CA LEU A 140 0.63 8.88 -9.22
C LEU A 140 -0.55 9.63 -9.87
N GLY A 141 -1.47 8.90 -10.48
CA GLY A 141 -2.76 9.44 -10.94
C GLY A 141 -3.90 8.49 -10.55
N ILE A 142 -5.11 9.02 -10.38
CA ILE A 142 -6.28 8.22 -9.94
C ILE A 142 -7.44 8.39 -10.90
N ILE A 143 -7.94 7.26 -11.41
CA ILE A 143 -9.08 7.15 -12.30
C ILE A 143 -10.18 6.33 -11.60
N LEU A 144 -11.44 6.72 -11.81
CA LEU A 144 -12.62 6.03 -11.31
C LEU A 144 -13.50 5.56 -12.47
N MET A 145 -13.79 4.25 -12.53
CA MET A 145 -14.77 3.67 -13.43
C MET A 145 -16.16 3.76 -12.81
N ARG A 146 -17.10 4.46 -13.45
CA ARG A 146 -18.46 4.63 -12.94
C ARG A 146 -19.44 4.92 -14.06
N ASN A 147 -20.64 4.36 -14.00
CA ASN A 147 -21.70 4.56 -15.01
C ASN A 147 -21.24 4.27 -16.46
N GLY A 148 -20.43 3.24 -16.66
CA GLY A 148 -19.89 2.86 -17.98
C GLY A 148 -18.85 3.84 -18.54
N VAL A 149 -18.42 4.84 -17.77
CA VAL A 149 -17.42 5.83 -18.19
C VAL A 149 -16.23 5.88 -17.23
N SER A 150 -15.11 6.39 -17.74
CA SER A 150 -13.89 6.62 -16.96
C SER A 150 -13.79 8.09 -16.57
N ASN A 151 -13.66 8.37 -15.28
CA ASN A 151 -13.52 9.73 -14.74
C ASN A 151 -12.13 9.92 -14.12
N LEU A 152 -11.44 10.99 -14.51
CA LEU A 152 -10.19 11.39 -13.87
C LEU A 152 -10.50 12.06 -12.52
N VAL A 153 -10.08 11.44 -11.42
CA VAL A 153 -10.30 11.98 -10.06
C VAL A 153 -9.12 12.84 -9.62
N SER A 154 -7.91 12.36 -9.90
CA SER A 154 -6.69 13.01 -9.51
C SER A 154 -5.71 12.94 -10.68
N GLU A 155 -5.26 14.11 -11.11
CA GLU A 155 -4.26 14.24 -12.18
C GLU A 155 -2.92 13.64 -11.76
N VAL A 156 -2.06 13.38 -12.74
CA VAL A 156 -0.74 12.80 -12.49
C VAL A 156 0.13 13.81 -11.77
N SER A 157 0.45 13.53 -10.51
CA SER A 157 1.20 14.44 -9.63
C SER A 157 2.19 13.66 -8.77
N GLY A 158 3.19 14.38 -8.26
CA GLY A 158 4.14 13.88 -7.26
C GLY A 158 3.75 14.23 -5.82
N SER A 159 2.60 14.89 -5.60
CA SER A 159 2.20 15.39 -4.28
C SER A 159 1.25 14.39 -3.57
N PRO A 160 1.67 13.78 -2.44
CA PRO A 160 0.81 12.83 -1.73
C PRO A 160 -0.48 13.48 -1.20
N GLN A 161 -0.39 14.71 -0.68
CA GLN A 161 -1.53 15.42 -0.10
C GLN A 161 -2.61 15.70 -1.13
N TYR A 162 -2.22 16.05 -2.36
CA TYR A 162 -3.14 16.26 -3.46
C TYR A 162 -4.01 15.02 -3.72
N HIS A 163 -3.41 13.83 -3.75
CA HIS A 163 -4.14 12.58 -3.92
C HIS A 163 -5.00 12.23 -2.70
N ILE A 164 -4.48 12.40 -1.49
CA ILE A 164 -5.19 12.12 -0.23
C ILE A 164 -6.46 12.98 -0.12
N ASP A 165 -6.38 14.27 -0.44
CA ASP A 165 -7.52 15.18 -0.40
C ASP A 165 -8.58 14.81 -1.44
N LYS A 166 -8.18 14.42 -2.65
CA LYS A 166 -9.10 13.89 -3.67
C LYS A 166 -9.79 12.60 -3.22
N ILE A 167 -9.06 11.68 -2.58
CA ILE A 167 -9.65 10.45 -2.02
C ILE A 167 -10.61 10.80 -0.86
N ARG A 168 -10.26 11.77 -0.01
CA ARG A 168 -11.12 12.23 1.08
C ARG A 168 -12.41 12.86 0.55
N GLN A 169 -12.35 13.59 -0.57
CA GLN A 169 -13.52 14.09 -1.29
C GLN A 169 -14.40 12.94 -1.80
N LEU A 170 -13.82 11.87 -2.36
CA LEU A 170 -14.58 10.68 -2.78
C LEU A 170 -15.28 9.97 -1.61
N LYS A 171 -14.65 9.95 -0.42
CA LYS A 171 -15.22 9.36 0.81
C LYS A 171 -16.33 10.22 1.42
N SER A 172 -16.36 11.53 1.13
CA SER A 172 -17.31 12.46 1.73
C SER A 172 -18.75 12.13 1.33
N ARG A 173 -19.58 11.79 2.31
CA ARG A 173 -20.98 11.35 2.10
C ARG A 173 -21.93 12.51 1.78
N GLN A 174 -21.50 13.75 2.03
CA GLN A 174 -22.32 14.95 1.88
C GLN A 174 -22.65 15.29 0.43
N HIS A 175 -21.92 14.71 -0.53
CA HIS A 175 -22.26 14.82 -1.95
C HIS A 175 -22.37 13.41 -2.54
N ASN A 176 -23.60 12.99 -2.85
CA ASN A 176 -23.95 11.73 -3.52
C ASN A 176 -23.36 11.59 -4.96
N ARG A 177 -22.37 12.43 -5.29
CA ARG A 177 -21.77 12.56 -6.62
C ARG A 177 -20.91 11.37 -6.98
N TYR A 178 -20.23 10.73 -6.02
CA TYR A 178 -19.27 9.66 -6.27
C TYR A 178 -19.63 8.32 -5.61
N GLU A 179 -20.90 8.14 -5.23
CA GLU A 179 -21.39 6.84 -4.77
C GLU A 179 -21.25 5.80 -5.91
N PRO A 180 -20.71 4.60 -5.63
CA PRO A 180 -20.48 3.56 -6.64
C PRO A 180 -21.78 3.13 -7.32
N LYS A 181 -21.89 3.37 -8.64
CA LYS A 181 -23.10 3.17 -9.45
C LYS A 181 -22.77 2.78 -10.88
N GLY A 182 -23.74 2.12 -11.51
CA GLY A 182 -23.65 1.63 -12.88
C GLY A 182 -22.55 0.57 -13.04
N ASP A 183 -22.03 0.45 -14.26
CA ASP A 183 -21.10 -0.60 -14.64
C ASP A 183 -19.67 -0.08 -14.81
N PRO A 184 -18.64 -0.93 -14.71
CA PRO A 184 -17.26 -0.53 -14.98
C PRO A 184 -16.91 -0.65 -16.47
N SER A 185 -16.07 0.26 -16.97
CA SER A 185 -15.53 0.21 -18.34
C SER A 185 -14.01 0.20 -18.32
N LEU A 186 -13.43 -0.97 -18.58
CA LEU A 186 -11.98 -1.16 -18.64
C LEU A 186 -11.37 -0.45 -19.83
N GLN A 187 -11.99 -0.55 -21.01
CA GLN A 187 -11.44 0.05 -22.23
C GLN A 187 -11.24 1.56 -22.08
N ASN A 188 -12.29 2.28 -21.66
CA ASN A 188 -12.25 3.74 -21.48
C ASN A 188 -11.18 4.15 -20.45
N SER A 189 -11.06 3.39 -19.35
CA SER A 189 -10.07 3.68 -18.32
C SER A 189 -8.64 3.36 -18.75
N LEU A 190 -8.43 2.30 -19.53
CA LEU A 190 -7.11 1.96 -20.07
C LEU A 190 -6.66 2.94 -21.15
N GLU A 191 -7.57 3.43 -22.00
CA GLU A 191 -7.26 4.46 -22.99
C GLU A 191 -6.94 5.82 -22.34
N MET A 192 -7.68 6.19 -21.29
CA MET A 192 -7.38 7.37 -20.47
C MET A 192 -6.03 7.23 -19.77
N ALA A 193 -5.77 6.09 -19.13
CA ALA A 193 -4.49 5.81 -18.47
C ALA A 193 -3.32 5.85 -19.46
N ARG A 194 -3.47 5.23 -20.64
CA ARG A 194 -2.49 5.29 -21.73
C ARG A 194 -2.18 6.72 -22.14
N SER A 195 -3.21 7.57 -22.28
CA SER A 195 -3.03 8.98 -22.64
C SER A 195 -2.26 9.74 -21.57
N LEU A 196 -2.59 9.54 -20.29
CA LEU A 196 -1.88 10.15 -19.16
C LEU A 196 -0.41 9.68 -19.09
N LEU A 197 -0.15 8.40 -19.35
CA LEU A 197 1.20 7.83 -19.31
C LEU A 197 2.07 8.26 -20.49
N LYS A 198 1.46 8.69 -21.60
CA LYS A 198 2.16 9.11 -22.81
C LYS A 198 2.37 10.61 -22.92
N PHE A 199 1.40 11.42 -22.50
CA PHE A 199 1.40 12.85 -22.82
C PHE A 199 1.72 13.78 -21.63
N ASN A 200 1.72 13.29 -20.39
CA ASN A 200 1.98 14.14 -19.22
C ASN A 200 3.40 14.72 -19.14
N PHE A 201 4.38 14.16 -19.87
CA PHE A 201 5.77 14.64 -19.83
C PHE A 201 6.12 15.63 -20.96
N GLY A 202 5.12 16.05 -21.75
CA GLY A 202 5.26 17.03 -22.83
C GLY A 202 6.05 16.51 -24.04
N ASN A 203 6.01 17.23 -25.15
CA ASN A 203 6.67 16.86 -26.43
C ASN A 203 8.21 16.80 -26.38
N ASN A 204 8.82 16.85 -25.19
CA ASN A 204 10.26 16.71 -25.05
C ASN A 204 10.62 15.23 -25.22
N ALA A 205 11.45 14.94 -26.23
CA ALA A 205 11.91 13.62 -26.69
C ALA A 205 12.61 12.70 -25.65
N ASN A 206 12.48 12.99 -24.35
CA ASN A 206 12.90 12.17 -23.22
C ASN A 206 11.80 11.18 -22.73
N ASP A 207 10.70 11.07 -23.48
CA ASP A 207 9.42 10.38 -23.18
C ASP A 207 9.47 8.83 -23.04
N THR A 208 10.67 8.24 -23.07
CA THR A 208 10.88 6.78 -23.10
C THR A 208 11.54 6.23 -21.84
N LYS A 209 11.69 7.03 -20.78
CA LYS A 209 12.66 6.75 -19.71
C LYS A 209 12.07 6.42 -18.33
N ASN A 210 10.74 6.48 -18.19
CA ASN A 210 10.04 6.18 -16.93
C ASN A 210 9.29 4.85 -17.06
N SER A 211 9.18 4.09 -15.95
CA SER A 211 8.30 2.92 -15.96
C SER A 211 6.84 3.37 -15.97
N LYS A 212 6.07 2.83 -16.92
CA LYS A 212 4.66 3.12 -17.09
C LYS A 212 3.86 1.97 -16.49
N GLU A 213 3.13 2.26 -15.44
CA GLU A 213 2.47 1.24 -14.63
C GLU A 213 1.00 1.59 -14.42
N VAL A 214 0.14 0.57 -14.50
CA VAL A 214 -1.28 0.67 -14.19
C VAL A 214 -1.62 -0.34 -13.09
N LEU A 215 -2.20 0.14 -11.99
CA LEU A 215 -2.77 -0.67 -10.94
C LEU A 215 -4.30 -0.60 -11.04
N LEU A 216 -4.92 -1.70 -11.42
CA LEU A 216 -6.37 -1.81 -11.52
C LEU A 216 -6.94 -2.56 -10.31
N ILE A 217 -7.85 -1.92 -9.59
CA ILE A 217 -8.63 -2.54 -8.51
C ILE A 217 -10.00 -2.87 -9.09
N PHE A 218 -10.27 -4.15 -9.31
CA PHE A 218 -11.45 -4.63 -10.04
C PHE A 218 -12.37 -5.42 -9.12
N GLY A 219 -13.57 -4.91 -8.88
CA GLY A 219 -14.56 -5.53 -8.00
C GLY A 219 -15.58 -6.38 -8.73
N ALA A 220 -16.05 -5.86 -9.87
CA ALA A 220 -17.00 -6.55 -10.74
C ALA A 220 -16.39 -7.81 -11.37
N LEU A 221 -17.27 -8.69 -11.86
CA LEU A 221 -16.90 -9.88 -12.63
C LEU A 221 -17.08 -9.70 -14.14
N PHE A 222 -17.55 -8.52 -14.55
CA PHE A 222 -17.82 -8.16 -15.93
C PHE A 222 -17.42 -6.71 -16.17
N THR A 223 -17.29 -6.32 -17.44
CA THR A 223 -17.07 -4.94 -17.85
C THR A 223 -17.97 -4.60 -19.03
N SER A 224 -18.40 -3.34 -19.10
CA SER A 224 -19.23 -2.80 -20.18
C SER A 224 -18.38 -1.85 -21.02
N ASP A 225 -17.78 -2.38 -22.09
CA ASP A 225 -16.88 -1.65 -22.98
C ASP A 225 -17.51 -1.39 -24.36
N PRO A 226 -17.24 -0.22 -24.99
CA PRO A 226 -17.85 0.14 -26.27
C PRO A 226 -17.28 -0.61 -27.48
N GLY A 227 -16.05 -1.12 -27.39
CA GLY A 227 -15.35 -1.79 -28.49
C GLY A 227 -14.58 -3.03 -28.06
N ASP A 228 -13.69 -3.48 -28.94
CA ASP A 228 -12.85 -4.65 -28.71
C ASP A 228 -11.64 -4.29 -27.82
N ILE A 229 -11.70 -4.72 -26.56
CA ILE A 229 -10.63 -4.50 -25.58
C ILE A 229 -9.29 -5.11 -25.99
N HIS A 230 -9.27 -6.17 -26.82
CA HIS A 230 -8.00 -6.78 -27.22
C HIS A 230 -7.12 -5.83 -28.03
N LYS A 231 -7.72 -4.94 -28.84
CA LYS A 231 -6.99 -3.87 -29.54
C LYS A 231 -6.37 -2.87 -28.56
N THR A 232 -7.07 -2.55 -27.48
CA THR A 232 -6.55 -1.70 -26.41
C THR A 232 -5.40 -2.39 -25.68
N ILE A 233 -5.49 -3.71 -25.44
CA ILE A 233 -4.38 -4.50 -24.88
C ILE A 233 -3.17 -4.46 -25.83
N ASP A 234 -3.35 -4.66 -27.14
CA ASP A 234 -2.27 -4.59 -28.13
C ASP A 234 -1.56 -3.24 -28.09
N ASN A 235 -2.35 -2.16 -27.99
CA ASN A 235 -1.86 -0.80 -27.88
C ASN A 235 -1.06 -0.55 -26.60
N LEU A 236 -1.49 -1.11 -25.45
CA LEU A 236 -0.76 -1.01 -24.18
C LEU A 236 0.56 -1.75 -24.24
N VAL A 237 0.58 -2.95 -24.84
CA VAL A 237 1.80 -3.74 -25.04
C VAL A 237 2.79 -2.99 -25.94
N LYS A 238 2.29 -2.39 -27.03
CA LYS A 238 3.12 -1.58 -27.94
C LYS A 238 3.76 -0.37 -27.24
N ASP A 239 3.07 0.23 -26.30
CA ASP A 239 3.54 1.40 -25.55
C ASP A 239 4.31 1.02 -24.26
N GLU A 240 4.60 -0.28 -24.06
CA GLU A 240 5.34 -0.87 -22.94
C GLU A 240 4.73 -0.56 -21.55
N ILE A 241 3.40 -0.51 -21.47
CA ILE A 241 2.69 -0.24 -20.23
C ILE A 241 2.46 -1.55 -19.47
N LYS A 242 2.97 -1.63 -18.23
CA LYS A 242 2.80 -2.79 -17.35
C LYS A 242 1.51 -2.65 -16.54
N VAL A 243 0.68 -3.68 -16.55
CA VAL A 243 -0.59 -3.70 -15.80
C VAL A 243 -0.52 -4.73 -14.68
N LYS A 244 -0.97 -4.33 -13.49
CA LYS A 244 -1.18 -5.19 -12.31
C LYS A 244 -2.64 -5.06 -11.88
N ILE A 245 -3.28 -6.19 -11.58
CA ILE A 245 -4.71 -6.24 -11.23
C ILE A 245 -4.88 -6.84 -9.83
N ILE A 246 -5.72 -6.21 -9.03
CA ILE A 246 -6.24 -6.76 -7.78
C ILE A 246 -7.74 -7.01 -7.97
N GLY A 247 -8.13 -8.28 -8.05
CA GLY A 247 -9.53 -8.69 -8.14
C GLY A 247 -10.14 -8.89 -6.75
N LEU A 248 -11.35 -8.37 -6.51
CA LEU A 248 -12.00 -8.51 -5.20
C LEU A 248 -12.72 -9.86 -4.99
N SER A 249 -13.25 -10.46 -6.06
CA SER A 249 -14.08 -11.66 -5.91
C SER A 249 -13.46 -12.89 -6.57
N ALA A 250 -13.16 -12.79 -7.87
CA ALA A 250 -12.63 -13.89 -8.65
C ALA A 250 -11.68 -13.40 -9.75
N GLN A 251 -11.03 -14.35 -10.43
CA GLN A 251 -10.27 -14.05 -11.63
C GLN A 251 -11.19 -13.93 -12.85
N VAL A 252 -10.99 -12.86 -13.62
CA VAL A 252 -11.67 -12.63 -14.90
C VAL A 252 -10.70 -12.92 -16.04
N ALA A 253 -11.13 -13.72 -17.02
CA ALA A 253 -10.26 -14.19 -18.10
C ALA A 253 -9.61 -13.06 -18.92
N ILE A 254 -10.38 -12.00 -19.21
CA ILE A 254 -9.88 -10.82 -19.93
C ILE A 254 -8.79 -10.10 -19.12
N CYS A 255 -9.00 -9.94 -17.80
CA CYS A 255 -8.01 -9.37 -16.89
C CYS A 255 -6.72 -10.21 -16.84
N GLN A 256 -6.85 -11.54 -16.85
CA GLN A 256 -5.69 -12.45 -16.89
C GLN A 256 -4.91 -12.32 -18.21
N ASP A 257 -5.60 -12.25 -19.35
CA ASP A 257 -4.95 -12.02 -20.66
C ASP A 257 -4.25 -10.65 -20.69
N LEU A 258 -4.91 -9.59 -20.21
CA LEU A 258 -4.34 -8.25 -20.10
C LEU A 258 -3.02 -8.24 -19.30
N VAL A 259 -3.01 -8.86 -18.11
CA VAL A 259 -1.80 -8.93 -17.27
C VAL A 259 -0.71 -9.77 -17.92
N ASN A 260 -1.04 -10.94 -18.48
CA ASN A 260 -0.07 -11.81 -19.12
C ASN A 260 0.62 -11.11 -20.30
N ARG A 261 -0.17 -10.45 -21.15
CA ARG A 261 0.33 -9.79 -22.36
C ARG A 261 1.18 -8.57 -22.05
N THR A 262 0.74 -7.72 -21.10
CA THR A 262 1.47 -6.49 -20.71
C THR A 262 2.76 -6.75 -19.92
N ASN A 263 2.91 -7.94 -19.34
CA ASN A 263 4.11 -8.32 -18.59
C ASN A 263 4.98 -9.36 -19.33
N HIS A 264 4.68 -9.65 -20.60
CA HIS A 264 5.38 -10.65 -21.41
C HIS A 264 5.46 -12.04 -20.75
N GLN A 265 4.39 -12.43 -20.05
CA GLN A 265 4.28 -13.75 -19.41
C GLN A 265 3.53 -14.73 -20.32
N GLN A 266 3.83 -16.02 -20.20
CA GLN A 266 3.16 -17.05 -21.01
C GLN A 266 1.68 -17.18 -20.64
N LYS A 267 0.83 -17.40 -21.65
CA LYS A 267 -0.64 -17.36 -21.58
C LYS A 267 -1.29 -18.33 -20.56
N ASN A 268 -0.59 -19.34 -20.07
CA ASN A 268 -1.16 -20.42 -19.24
C ASN A 268 -0.63 -20.48 -17.79
N ILE A 269 0.12 -19.48 -17.34
CA ILE A 269 0.54 -19.38 -15.94
C ILE A 269 -0.34 -18.34 -15.23
N SER A 270 -0.82 -18.68 -14.03
CA SER A 270 -1.39 -17.71 -13.09
C SER A 270 -0.34 -16.63 -12.82
N SER A 271 -0.52 -15.45 -13.40
CA SER A 271 0.45 -14.36 -13.28
C SER A 271 0.58 -13.89 -11.83
N LYS A 272 1.81 -13.69 -11.36
CA LYS A 272 2.08 -13.04 -10.05
C LYS A 272 1.45 -11.63 -9.96
N ASN A 273 1.20 -10.99 -11.11
CA ASN A 273 0.67 -9.64 -11.21
C ASN A 273 -0.87 -9.57 -11.24
N TYR A 274 -1.56 -10.70 -11.10
CA TYR A 274 -3.00 -10.74 -10.85
C TYR A 274 -3.26 -11.42 -9.49
N GLY A 275 -3.51 -10.60 -8.47
CA GLY A 275 -3.90 -11.08 -7.15
C GLY A 275 -5.42 -11.06 -6.97
N VAL A 276 -5.98 -12.10 -6.36
CA VAL A 276 -7.37 -12.11 -5.88
C VAL A 276 -7.35 -12.02 -4.37
N ILE A 277 -8.15 -11.11 -3.80
CA ILE A 277 -8.20 -10.93 -2.36
C ILE A 277 -8.85 -12.16 -1.71
N MET A 278 -8.44 -12.44 -0.48
CA MET A 278 -9.05 -13.50 0.35
C MET A 278 -9.68 -12.92 1.60
N ASN A 279 -9.04 -11.90 2.16
CA ASN A 279 -9.47 -11.17 3.34
C ASN A 279 -8.86 -9.76 3.31
N GLU A 280 -9.24 -8.94 4.29
CA GLU A 280 -8.76 -7.56 4.44
C GLU A 280 -7.23 -7.47 4.55
N SER A 281 -6.60 -8.37 5.30
CA SER A 281 -5.14 -8.41 5.45
C SER A 281 -4.44 -8.73 4.13
N HIS A 282 -4.96 -9.69 3.37
CA HIS A 282 -4.41 -10.06 2.06
C HIS A 282 -4.59 -8.93 1.05
N PHE A 283 -5.71 -8.21 1.12
CA PHE A 283 -5.92 -7.03 0.28
C PHE A 283 -4.88 -5.95 0.57
N LYS A 284 -4.61 -5.66 1.85
CA LYS A 284 -3.54 -4.74 2.26
C LYS A 284 -2.17 -5.21 1.78
N GLU A 285 -1.87 -6.50 1.90
CA GLU A 285 -0.61 -7.07 1.39
C GLU A 285 -0.46 -6.88 -0.12
N LEU A 286 -1.50 -7.12 -0.92
CA LEU A 286 -1.46 -6.95 -2.38
C LEU A 286 -1.20 -5.48 -2.78
N PHE A 287 -1.77 -4.52 -2.05
CA PHE A 287 -1.47 -3.09 -2.22
C PHE A 287 0.01 -2.79 -1.91
N MET A 288 0.51 -3.28 -0.76
CA MET A 288 1.89 -3.02 -0.36
C MET A 288 2.91 -3.68 -1.28
N ASP A 289 2.58 -4.82 -1.88
CA ASP A 289 3.39 -5.45 -2.93
C ASP A 289 3.53 -4.55 -4.18
N CYS A 290 2.60 -3.62 -4.43
CA CYS A 290 2.71 -2.64 -5.52
C CYS A 290 3.66 -1.47 -5.20
N VAL A 291 4.02 -1.27 -3.93
CA VAL A 291 4.96 -0.21 -3.53
C VAL A 291 6.36 -0.51 -4.05
N THR A 292 6.76 -1.78 -4.10
CA THR A 292 8.07 -2.16 -4.64
C THR A 292 8.12 -1.98 -6.17
N PRO A 293 9.15 -1.30 -6.72
CA PRO A 293 9.29 -1.13 -8.17
C PRO A 293 9.38 -2.48 -8.91
N LEU A 294 8.68 -2.61 -10.03
CA LEU A 294 8.73 -3.82 -10.83
C LEU A 294 10.14 -4.03 -11.44
N PRO A 295 10.64 -5.28 -11.48
CA PRO A 295 11.87 -5.59 -12.19
C PRO A 295 11.67 -5.36 -13.71
N ILE A 296 12.77 -4.96 -14.37
CA ILE A 296 12.83 -4.92 -15.83
C ILE A 296 12.99 -6.36 -16.33
N THR A 297 12.22 -6.74 -17.36
CA THR A 297 12.26 -8.10 -17.90
C THR A 297 13.57 -8.32 -18.64
N THR A 298 14.15 -9.53 -18.54
CA THR A 298 15.40 -9.90 -19.23
C THR A 298 15.35 -9.67 -20.74
N SER A 299 14.18 -9.88 -21.37
CA SER A 299 13.96 -9.56 -22.79
C SER A 299 14.18 -8.08 -23.09
N GLN A 300 13.69 -7.18 -22.23
CA GLN A 300 13.90 -5.73 -22.38
C GLN A 300 15.36 -5.34 -22.16
N VAL A 301 16.07 -6.04 -21.26
CA VAL A 301 17.51 -5.80 -21.06
C VAL A 301 18.31 -6.22 -22.29
N ASN A 302 18.00 -7.38 -22.86
CA ASN A 302 18.67 -7.91 -24.05
C ASN A 302 18.36 -7.07 -25.31
N GLU A 303 17.10 -6.69 -25.53
CA GLU A 303 16.70 -5.82 -26.65
C GLU A 303 17.39 -4.45 -26.59
N ASN A 304 17.53 -3.86 -25.39
CA ASN A 304 18.25 -2.60 -25.23
C ASN A 304 19.76 -2.76 -25.49
N ALA A 305 20.35 -3.89 -25.09
CA ALA A 305 21.75 -4.22 -25.35
C ALA A 305 22.02 -4.44 -26.85
N GLU A 306 21.13 -5.15 -27.55
CA GLU A 306 21.22 -5.40 -29.00
C GLU A 306 20.99 -4.12 -29.82
N ALA A 307 20.13 -3.22 -29.35
CA ALA A 307 19.85 -1.95 -30.02
C ALA A 307 20.96 -0.88 -29.86
N ASN A 308 22.07 -1.17 -29.16
CA ASN A 308 23.09 -0.18 -28.74
C ASN A 308 22.48 1.07 -28.05
N LYS A 309 21.28 0.94 -27.50
CA LYS A 309 20.63 2.00 -26.72
C LYS A 309 21.12 1.82 -25.29
N GLY A 310 22.14 2.60 -24.92
CA GLY A 310 22.61 2.65 -23.53
C GLY A 310 21.46 2.97 -22.55
N VAL A 311 21.71 2.78 -21.25
CA VAL A 311 20.70 3.09 -20.22
C VAL A 311 20.28 4.55 -20.33
N PRO A 312 18.98 4.85 -20.42
CA PRO A 312 18.52 6.22 -20.59
C PRO A 312 18.89 7.08 -19.37
N ILE A 313 19.64 8.16 -19.61
CA ILE A 313 19.97 9.14 -18.58
C ILE A 313 18.96 10.29 -18.62
N ILE A 314 18.49 10.71 -17.43
CA ILE A 314 17.59 11.85 -17.25
C ILE A 314 18.38 12.97 -16.58
N LYS A 315 18.23 14.19 -17.11
CA LYS A 315 18.80 15.39 -16.48
C LYS A 315 17.90 15.82 -15.32
N MET A 316 18.47 15.93 -14.12
CA MET A 316 17.78 16.38 -12.91
C MET A 316 18.45 17.65 -12.35
N GLY A 317 17.70 18.46 -11.61
CA GLY A 317 18.17 19.65 -10.92
C GLY A 317 18.12 19.47 -9.41
N PHE A 318 19.21 19.79 -8.72
CA PHE A 318 19.24 19.91 -7.26
C PHE A 318 19.04 21.38 -6.88
N PRO A 319 17.85 21.76 -6.39
CA PRO A 319 17.56 23.14 -6.09
C PRO A 319 18.17 23.55 -4.75
N THR A 320 18.51 24.83 -4.63
CA THR A 320 18.99 25.42 -3.38
C THR A 320 17.80 25.85 -2.53
N LYS A 321 17.84 25.53 -1.24
CA LYS A 321 16.86 26.03 -0.27
C LYS A 321 17.08 27.53 -0.09
N ILE A 322 16.05 28.32 -0.34
CA ILE A 322 16.02 29.75 -0.06
C ILE A 322 15.32 29.90 1.29
N GLN A 323 16.02 30.47 2.26
CA GLN A 323 15.35 31.10 3.39
C GLN A 323 14.99 32.52 2.95
N PRO A 324 13.75 32.99 3.17
CA PRO A 324 13.44 34.40 2.97
C PRO A 324 14.36 35.20 3.88
N VAL A 325 15.22 36.04 3.28
CA VAL A 325 16.09 36.95 4.04
C VAL A 325 15.17 38.05 4.55
N LEU A 326 14.88 38.03 5.85
CA LEU A 326 13.97 38.97 6.50
C LEU A 326 14.65 40.27 6.96
N THR A 327 15.91 40.55 6.59
CA THR A 327 16.59 41.75 7.10
C THR A 327 17.35 42.50 6.01
N SER A 328 16.89 43.72 5.74
CA SER A 328 17.67 44.75 5.05
C SER A 328 17.93 45.90 6.01
N THR A 329 19.17 46.04 6.49
CA THR A 329 19.57 47.17 7.34
C THR A 329 19.85 48.41 6.49
N LEU A 330 18.98 49.41 6.56
CA LEU A 330 19.28 50.78 6.10
C LEU A 330 19.37 51.70 7.32
N ALA A 331 20.50 52.40 7.45
CA ALA A 331 20.68 53.54 8.35
C ALA A 331 20.18 53.31 9.80
N SER A 332 20.84 52.41 10.53
CA SER A 332 20.69 52.19 11.99
C SER A 332 19.31 51.79 12.54
N ASN A 333 18.28 51.70 11.70
CA ASN A 333 16.97 51.14 12.04
C ASN A 333 16.79 49.79 11.34
N GLU A 334 16.49 48.73 12.10
CA GLU A 334 16.16 47.42 11.55
C GLU A 334 14.75 47.43 10.95
N TYR A 335 14.67 47.52 9.61
CA TYR A 335 13.42 47.32 8.88
C TYR A 335 13.34 45.88 8.39
N THR A 336 12.25 45.20 8.73
CA THR A 336 11.89 43.89 8.17
C THR A 336 10.94 44.14 7.00
N ILE A 337 11.44 44.10 5.75
CA ILE A 337 10.60 44.22 4.56
C ILE A 337 10.27 42.80 4.07
N GLU A 338 9.03 42.38 4.29
CA GLU A 338 8.55 41.08 3.84
C GLU A 338 7.94 41.20 2.44
N PHE A 339 8.74 40.96 1.40
CA PHE A 339 8.23 40.92 0.04
C PHE A 339 7.38 39.64 -0.17
N PRO A 340 6.16 39.74 -0.72
CA PRO A 340 5.37 38.57 -1.12
C PRO A 340 6.19 37.67 -2.05
N GLN A 341 6.51 36.46 -1.60
CA GLN A 341 7.30 35.52 -2.39
C GLN A 341 6.37 34.79 -3.35
N LEU A 342 6.35 35.23 -4.62
CA LEU A 342 5.62 34.53 -5.68
C LEU A 342 6.24 33.14 -5.94
N SER A 343 5.41 32.11 -5.86
CA SER A 343 5.77 30.74 -6.24
C SER A 343 5.35 30.47 -7.68
N ALA A 344 6.24 29.87 -8.47
CA ALA A 344 5.87 29.39 -9.80
C ALA A 344 4.96 28.15 -9.76
N SER A 345 4.84 27.50 -8.60
CA SER A 345 3.94 26.35 -8.39
C SER A 345 2.48 26.80 -8.29
N ASP A 346 2.26 27.95 -7.65
CA ASP A 346 0.95 28.51 -7.39
C ASP A 346 0.96 30.01 -7.73
N PRO A 347 0.84 30.37 -9.02
CA PRO A 347 0.93 31.78 -9.45
C PRO A 347 -0.19 32.66 -8.89
N THR A 348 -1.27 32.05 -8.36
CA THR A 348 -2.46 32.72 -7.85
C THR A 348 -2.51 32.90 -6.34
N HIS A 349 -1.60 32.28 -5.57
CA HIS A 349 -1.59 32.35 -4.10
C HIS A 349 -1.17 33.72 -3.53
N GLY A 350 -0.94 34.72 -4.40
CA GLY A 350 -0.68 36.12 -4.05
C GLY A 350 -1.62 37.12 -4.76
N LEU A 351 -2.74 36.65 -5.33
CA LEU A 351 -3.76 37.47 -6.00
C LEU A 351 -5.01 37.72 -5.14
N ASP A 352 -4.92 37.57 -3.82
CA ASP A 352 -5.91 38.21 -2.97
C ASP A 352 -5.62 39.73 -3.05
N ASP A 353 -6.52 40.47 -3.70
CA ASP A 353 -6.44 41.91 -4.04
C ASP A 353 -6.14 42.88 -2.85
N ASN A 354 -5.85 42.38 -1.65
CA ASN A 354 -5.61 43.13 -0.42
C ASN A 354 -4.25 42.88 0.26
N GLN A 355 -3.26 42.27 -0.39
CA GLN A 355 -1.90 42.21 0.19
C GLN A 355 -1.21 43.59 0.12
N VAL A 356 -1.48 44.43 1.11
CA VAL A 356 -0.71 45.64 1.41
C VAL A 356 0.68 45.21 1.90
N VAL A 357 1.75 45.76 1.33
CA VAL A 357 3.10 45.61 1.88
C VAL A 357 3.13 46.34 3.22
N GLU A 358 3.04 45.61 4.32
CA GLU A 358 3.13 46.19 5.67
C GLU A 358 4.59 46.53 6.01
N ILE A 359 4.88 47.83 6.17
CA ILE A 359 6.17 48.31 6.68
C ILE A 359 6.05 48.40 8.20
N ASN A 360 6.51 47.37 8.91
CA ASN A 360 6.44 47.33 10.36
C ASN A 360 7.64 48.04 11.02
N ASN A 361 7.34 49.09 11.78
CA ASN A 361 8.28 49.75 12.68
C ASN A 361 8.28 49.01 14.03
N GLY A 362 8.98 47.88 14.13
CA GLY A 362 9.59 47.35 15.36
C GLY A 362 8.81 47.24 16.68
N THR A 363 7.49 47.42 16.79
CA THR A 363 6.81 47.44 18.10
C THR A 363 5.66 46.45 18.33
N ASP A 364 5.19 45.68 17.35
CA ASP A 364 4.18 44.65 17.62
C ASP A 364 4.54 43.30 16.99
N SER A 365 4.86 42.34 17.86
CA SER A 365 5.27 40.98 17.53
C SER A 365 4.09 40.02 17.73
N SER A 366 3.22 39.91 16.72
CA SER A 366 2.30 38.77 16.61
C SER A 366 1.85 38.47 15.17
N ILE A 367 2.75 38.63 14.20
CA ILE A 367 2.50 38.19 12.82
C ILE A 367 3.04 36.76 12.68
N GLN A 368 2.14 35.82 12.36
CA GLN A 368 2.50 34.46 11.98
C GLN A 368 3.26 34.52 10.66
N ALA A 369 4.58 34.70 10.74
CA ALA A 369 5.47 34.55 9.59
C ALA A 369 5.24 33.15 9.01
N THR A 370 4.55 33.07 7.88
CA THR A 370 4.51 31.84 7.11
C THR A 370 5.92 31.66 6.58
N ASN A 371 6.70 30.84 7.28
CA ASN A 371 8.04 30.44 6.84
C ASN A 371 7.87 29.59 5.57
N VAL A 372 7.59 30.23 4.44
CA VAL A 372 7.50 29.57 3.14
C VAL A 372 8.93 29.23 2.74
N ILE A 373 9.35 28.04 3.13
CA ILE A 373 10.57 27.43 2.62
C ILE A 373 10.38 27.29 1.11
N GLY A 374 11.14 28.09 0.35
CA GLY A 374 11.15 28.04 -1.10
C GLY A 374 12.40 27.35 -1.62
N TYR A 375 12.29 26.70 -2.78
CA TYR A 375 13.41 26.08 -3.47
C TYR A 375 13.66 26.79 -4.80
N GLN A 376 14.92 27.06 -5.11
CA GLN A 376 15.29 27.71 -6.36
C GLN A 376 15.67 26.68 -7.43
N CYS A 377 14.99 26.73 -8.58
CA CYS A 377 15.39 25.92 -9.73
C CYS A 377 16.81 26.32 -10.18
N PRO A 378 17.74 25.37 -10.35
CA PRO A 378 19.11 25.70 -10.76
C PRO A 378 19.18 26.23 -12.20
N GLN A 379 18.22 25.87 -13.06
CA GLN A 379 18.20 26.20 -14.49
C GLN A 379 17.53 27.54 -14.79
N CYS A 380 16.27 27.74 -14.41
CA CYS A 380 15.53 28.99 -14.70
C CYS A 380 15.42 29.95 -13.50
N LYS A 381 15.99 29.59 -12.35
CA LYS A 381 15.96 30.39 -11.10
C LYS A 381 14.57 30.65 -10.52
N SER A 382 13.51 30.04 -11.07
CA SER A 382 12.15 30.12 -10.52
C SER A 382 12.07 29.51 -9.12
N LYS A 383 11.20 30.06 -8.28
CA LYS A 383 10.92 29.53 -6.93
C LYS A 383 9.80 28.51 -6.99
N VAL A 384 9.98 27.38 -6.30
CA VAL A 384 8.97 26.32 -6.14
C VAL A 384 8.78 26.01 -4.67
N CYS A 385 7.57 25.64 -4.27
CA CYS A 385 7.24 25.38 -2.86
C CYS A 385 7.60 23.96 -2.42
N ASN A 386 7.33 22.98 -3.27
CA ASN A 386 7.39 21.57 -2.90
C ASN A 386 8.39 20.81 -3.78
N LEU A 387 9.06 19.84 -3.18
CA LEU A 387 9.93 18.88 -3.85
C LEU A 387 9.51 17.47 -3.41
N PRO A 388 9.69 16.47 -4.29
CA PRO A 388 10.16 16.57 -5.66
C PRO A 388 9.05 17.06 -6.61
N THR A 389 9.43 17.84 -7.64
CA THR A 389 8.47 18.34 -8.63
C THR A 389 9.13 18.61 -9.97
N VAL A 390 8.34 18.67 -11.05
CA VAL A 390 8.81 19.18 -12.34
C VAL A 390 8.69 20.70 -12.31
N CYS A 391 9.78 21.41 -12.62
CA CYS A 391 9.78 22.87 -12.64
C CYS A 391 8.75 23.40 -13.67
N PRO A 392 7.73 24.18 -13.25
CA PRO A 392 6.67 24.65 -14.16
C PRO A 392 7.18 25.56 -15.28
N VAL A 393 8.33 26.21 -15.09
CA VAL A 393 8.89 27.17 -16.05
C VAL A 393 9.79 26.51 -17.09
N CYS A 394 10.64 25.56 -16.67
CA CYS A 394 11.66 24.98 -17.57
C CYS A 394 11.56 23.46 -17.77
N GLY A 395 10.61 22.79 -17.13
CA GLY A 395 10.40 21.34 -17.25
C GLY A 395 11.48 20.46 -16.62
N LEU A 396 12.47 21.04 -15.93
CA LEU A 396 13.51 20.27 -15.25
C LEU A 396 12.95 19.60 -13.98
N MET A 397 13.19 18.29 -13.82
CA MET A 397 12.82 17.58 -12.60
C MET A 397 13.72 18.04 -11.43
N LEU A 398 13.10 18.58 -10.38
CA LEU A 398 13.76 19.11 -9.19
C LEU A 398 13.63 18.10 -8.04
N ILE A 399 14.77 17.70 -7.50
CA ILE A 399 14.86 16.67 -6.45
C ILE A 399 15.94 17.03 -5.42
N LEU A 400 15.83 16.46 -4.22
CA LEU A 400 16.89 16.48 -3.22
C LEU A 400 17.64 15.15 -3.24
N SER A 401 18.90 15.17 -2.78
CA SER A 401 19.70 13.95 -2.61
C SER A 401 19.04 12.94 -1.67
N THR A 402 18.29 13.41 -0.66
CA THR A 402 17.53 12.57 0.28
C THR A 402 16.41 11.77 -0.40
N HIS A 403 15.80 12.29 -1.46
CA HIS A 403 14.77 11.58 -2.21
C HIS A 403 15.36 10.38 -2.97
N LEU A 404 16.51 10.58 -3.62
CA LEU A 404 17.24 9.47 -4.24
C LEU A 404 17.71 8.48 -3.19
N ALA A 405 18.22 8.99 -2.07
CA ALA A 405 18.76 8.18 -0.98
C ALA A 405 17.74 7.15 -0.49
N ARG A 406 16.49 7.58 -0.35
CA ARG A 406 15.41 6.74 0.12
C ARG A 406 15.08 5.58 -0.83
N SER A 407 15.25 5.76 -2.13
CA SER A 407 15.00 4.70 -3.12
C SER A 407 16.13 3.66 -3.25
N TYR A 408 17.31 3.88 -2.65
CA TYR A 408 18.46 2.96 -2.80
C TYR A 408 18.22 1.56 -2.24
N HIS A 409 17.38 1.40 -1.21
CA HIS A 409 17.13 0.10 -0.60
C HIS A 409 16.47 -0.89 -1.58
N HIS A 410 15.81 -0.40 -2.63
CA HIS A 410 15.30 -1.24 -3.73
C HIS A 410 16.39 -1.74 -4.68
N LEU A 411 17.50 -1.00 -4.81
CA LEU A 411 18.62 -1.32 -5.68
C LEU A 411 19.60 -2.30 -5.03
N VAL A 412 19.84 -2.12 -3.73
CA VAL A 412 20.76 -2.95 -2.95
C VAL A 412 20.02 -3.49 -1.74
N PRO A 413 19.14 -4.50 -1.92
CA PRO A 413 18.42 -5.09 -0.81
C PRO A 413 19.37 -5.78 0.16
N LEU A 414 19.04 -5.70 1.45
CA LEU A 414 19.78 -6.42 2.48
C LEU A 414 19.58 -7.93 2.33
N VAL A 415 20.66 -8.69 2.46
CA VAL A 415 20.63 -10.16 2.44
C VAL A 415 19.98 -10.66 3.74
N PRO A 416 18.99 -11.58 3.66
CA PRO A 416 18.29 -12.12 4.82
C PRO A 416 19.27 -12.77 5.77
N PHE A 417 19.04 -12.56 7.05
CA PHE A 417 19.85 -13.18 8.08
C PHE A 417 19.55 -14.67 8.16
N LYS A 418 20.61 -15.47 8.37
CA LYS A 418 20.49 -16.92 8.47
C LYS A 418 20.17 -17.31 9.90
N GLU A 419 19.14 -18.13 10.06
CA GLU A 419 18.80 -18.71 11.35
C GLU A 419 19.95 -19.61 11.85
N VAL A 420 20.41 -19.38 13.07
CA VAL A 420 21.46 -20.19 13.69
C VAL A 420 20.84 -21.49 14.21
N PRO A 421 21.38 -22.67 13.89
CA PRO A 421 20.84 -23.93 14.40
C PRO A 421 21.00 -24.05 15.91
N VAL A 422 20.16 -24.87 16.55
CA VAL A 422 20.23 -25.11 18.00
C VAL A 422 21.57 -25.79 18.35
N SER A 423 22.28 -25.21 19.31
CA SER A 423 23.58 -25.71 19.79
C SER A 423 23.65 -25.66 21.32
N SER A 424 24.52 -26.49 21.91
CA SER A 424 24.80 -26.50 23.34
C SER A 424 25.51 -25.23 23.83
N LYS A 425 26.29 -24.58 22.95
CA LYS A 425 27.02 -23.34 23.26
C LYS A 425 26.89 -22.36 22.10
N TYR A 426 26.66 -21.10 22.43
CA TYR A 426 26.64 -19.99 21.48
C TYR A 426 27.68 -18.95 21.91
N ASN A 427 28.28 -18.28 20.93
CA ASN A 427 29.25 -17.20 21.18
C ASN A 427 28.52 -15.92 21.64
N SER A 428 27.32 -15.66 21.12
CA SER A 428 26.49 -14.51 21.46
C SER A 428 25.55 -14.80 22.63
N LYS A 429 25.62 -13.93 23.64
CA LYS A 429 24.70 -13.94 24.80
C LYS A 429 23.57 -12.93 24.64
N HIS A 430 23.77 -11.87 23.87
CA HIS A 430 22.84 -10.79 23.67
C HIS A 430 22.69 -10.47 22.18
N CYS A 431 21.51 -9.99 21.79
CA CYS A 431 21.26 -9.43 20.49
C CYS A 431 22.14 -8.20 20.27
N PHE A 432 22.80 -8.10 19.11
CA PHE A 432 23.64 -6.96 18.79
C PHE A 432 22.84 -5.64 18.68
N GLY A 433 21.60 -5.70 18.19
CA GLY A 433 20.77 -4.51 17.97
C GLY A 433 20.11 -3.96 19.25
N CYS A 434 19.41 -4.82 20.00
CA CYS A 434 18.60 -4.39 21.16
C CYS A 434 19.13 -4.85 22.51
N LEU A 435 20.28 -5.55 22.55
CA LEU A 435 20.88 -6.13 23.75
C LEU A 435 19.99 -7.14 24.51
N LEU A 436 18.89 -7.60 23.88
CA LEU A 436 18.03 -8.64 24.42
C LEU A 436 18.85 -9.90 24.67
N LYS A 437 18.76 -10.45 25.88
CA LYS A 437 19.45 -11.68 26.26
C LYS A 437 18.83 -12.87 25.54
N PHE A 438 19.66 -13.64 24.85
CA PHE A 438 19.21 -14.84 24.15
C PHE A 438 19.00 -16.03 25.10
N PRO A 439 18.12 -16.99 24.75
CA PRO A 439 17.98 -18.23 25.51
C PRO A 439 19.28 -19.02 25.53
N LYS A 440 19.52 -19.74 26.63
CA LYS A 440 20.71 -20.59 26.81
C LYS A 440 20.66 -21.78 25.85
N GLY A 441 21.83 -22.32 25.50
CA GLY A 441 21.94 -23.53 24.68
C GLY A 441 21.37 -24.75 25.40
N VAL A 442 20.72 -25.62 24.63
CA VAL A 442 20.12 -26.86 25.15
C VAL A 442 21.12 -27.99 24.94
N SER A 443 21.53 -28.66 26.02
CA SER A 443 22.18 -29.96 25.91
C SER A 443 21.12 -31.03 25.67
N ASN A 444 21.42 -32.03 24.84
CA ASN A 444 20.51 -33.02 24.27
C ASN A 444 19.86 -33.99 25.29
N THR A 445 19.70 -33.61 26.55
CA THR A 445 19.31 -34.45 27.68
C THR A 445 17.95 -34.03 28.26
N LYS A 446 16.90 -34.74 27.82
CA LYS A 446 15.62 -34.97 28.53
C LYS A 446 14.75 -33.75 28.87
N SER A 447 14.15 -33.10 27.85
CA SER A 447 12.77 -32.58 27.89
C SER A 447 12.39 -31.98 26.53
N LYS A 448 11.74 -32.79 25.68
CA LYS A 448 11.29 -32.39 24.32
C LYS A 448 10.06 -31.46 24.33
N SER A 449 9.65 -30.91 25.48
CA SER A 449 8.31 -30.32 25.66
C SER A 449 8.26 -28.82 26.01
N SER A 450 9.38 -28.08 25.98
CA SER A 450 9.34 -26.63 26.18
C SER A 450 9.68 -25.88 24.88
N LEU A 451 8.82 -24.94 24.52
CA LEU A 451 8.87 -24.07 23.33
C LEU A 451 10.23 -23.35 23.16
N GLU A 452 10.95 -23.09 24.25
CA GLU A 452 12.26 -22.44 24.25
C GLU A 452 13.39 -23.29 23.63
N ASN A 453 13.19 -24.60 23.47
CA ASN A 453 14.24 -25.53 23.04
C ASN A 453 14.27 -25.83 21.53
N MET A 454 13.30 -25.34 20.75
CA MET A 454 13.20 -25.67 19.32
C MET A 454 13.89 -24.70 18.38
N THR A 455 14.05 -23.44 18.77
CA THR A 455 14.72 -22.42 17.95
C THR A 455 15.81 -21.76 18.77
N SER A 456 16.95 -21.46 18.14
CA SER A 456 18.01 -20.70 18.82
C SER A 456 17.61 -19.24 19.07
N SER A 457 16.53 -18.75 18.43
CA SER A 457 16.07 -17.35 18.41
C SER A 457 17.15 -16.36 17.96
N ARG A 458 18.15 -16.84 17.21
CA ARG A 458 19.31 -16.07 16.72
C ARG A 458 19.33 -16.07 15.20
N TYR A 459 19.42 -14.87 14.64
CA TYR A 459 19.51 -14.61 13.20
C TYR A 459 20.84 -13.93 12.92
N ARG A 460 21.69 -14.59 12.13
CA ARG A 460 23.06 -14.16 11.89
C ARG A 460 23.19 -13.44 10.55
N CYS A 461 23.83 -12.28 10.58
CA CYS A 461 24.26 -11.60 9.36
C CYS A 461 25.48 -12.31 8.76
N MET A 462 25.46 -12.64 7.46
CA MET A 462 26.57 -13.35 6.80
C MET A 462 27.80 -12.47 6.55
N LYS A 463 27.66 -11.13 6.58
CA LYS A 463 28.76 -10.19 6.32
C LYS A 463 29.57 -9.87 7.59
N CYS A 464 28.88 -9.49 8.67
CA CYS A 464 29.54 -9.09 9.93
C CYS A 464 29.53 -10.20 11.00
N SER A 465 28.83 -11.32 10.77
CA SER A 465 28.70 -12.45 11.70
C SER A 465 28.09 -12.13 13.07
N HIS A 466 27.47 -10.96 13.24
CA HIS A 466 26.70 -10.61 14.43
C HIS A 466 25.33 -11.28 14.45
N ASP A 467 24.83 -11.56 15.66
CA ASP A 467 23.55 -12.22 15.91
C ASP A 467 22.47 -11.22 16.36
N PHE A 468 21.29 -11.34 15.78
CA PHE A 468 20.12 -10.51 16.03
C PHE A 468 18.93 -11.37 16.49
N CYS A 469 18.00 -10.79 17.26
CA CYS A 469 16.71 -11.43 17.55
C CYS A 469 15.73 -11.25 16.38
N ILE A 470 14.60 -11.96 16.39
CA ILE A 470 13.60 -11.88 15.31
C ILE A 470 13.03 -10.47 15.13
N ASP A 471 12.81 -9.71 16.21
CA ASP A 471 12.25 -8.36 16.10
C ASP A 471 13.26 -7.38 15.48
N CYS A 472 14.54 -7.50 15.85
CA CYS A 472 15.61 -6.75 15.19
C CYS A 472 15.76 -7.16 13.73
N ASP A 473 15.66 -8.45 13.42
CA ASP A 473 15.74 -8.96 12.05
C ASP A 473 14.63 -8.36 11.17
N VAL A 474 13.38 -8.39 11.65
CA VAL A 474 12.24 -7.77 10.97
C VAL A 474 12.43 -6.26 10.80
N PHE A 475 12.78 -5.55 11.87
CA PHE A 475 13.00 -4.10 11.82
C PHE A 475 14.13 -3.70 10.86
N ILE A 476 15.23 -4.48 10.85
CA ILE A 476 16.37 -4.24 9.97
C ILE A 476 15.97 -4.43 8.51
N HIS A 477 15.17 -5.45 8.19
CA HIS A 477 14.77 -5.73 6.80
C HIS A 477 13.60 -4.89 6.31
N GLU A 478 12.67 -4.48 7.18
CA GLU A 478 11.47 -3.71 6.81
C GLU A 478 11.64 -2.19 6.91
N THR A 479 12.46 -1.68 7.84
CA THR A 479 12.54 -0.23 8.10
C THR A 479 13.95 0.32 7.93
N LEU A 480 14.97 -0.31 8.51
CA LEU A 480 16.32 0.23 8.50
C LEU A 480 17.05 0.00 7.17
N HIS A 481 16.74 -1.13 6.52
CA HIS A 481 17.34 -1.67 5.29
C HIS A 481 18.88 -1.80 5.29
N ASN A 482 19.52 -1.56 6.42
CA ASN A 482 20.96 -1.63 6.62
C ASN A 482 21.27 -2.44 7.88
N CYS A 483 22.33 -3.26 7.84
CA CYS A 483 22.74 -4.02 9.01
C CYS A 483 23.65 -3.15 9.92
N PRO A 484 23.27 -2.85 11.17
CA PRO A 484 24.07 -2.01 12.06
C PRO A 484 25.49 -2.54 12.30
N GLY A 485 25.65 -3.87 12.34
CA GLY A 485 26.96 -4.50 12.53
C GLY A 485 27.87 -4.45 11.29
N CYS A 486 27.33 -4.17 10.11
CA CYS A 486 28.13 -3.94 8.89
C CYS A 486 28.60 -2.50 8.78
N GLU A 487 27.80 -1.55 9.25
CA GLU A 487 28.10 -0.11 9.24
C GLU A 487 29.08 0.29 10.36
N ASN A 488 29.08 -0.43 11.49
CA ASN A 488 30.00 -0.19 12.61
C ASN A 488 31.41 -0.76 12.36
N LYS A 489 31.95 -0.58 11.16
CA LYS A 489 33.29 -1.07 10.76
C LYS A 489 34.38 -0.04 10.95
#